data_AF-A0A1F5L912-F1
#
_entry.id   AF-A0A1F5L912-F1
#
_cell.length_a   1.000
_cell.length_b   1.000
_cell.length_c   1.000
_cell.angle_alpha   90.00
_cell.angle_beta   90.00
_cell.angle_gamma   90.00
#
_symmetry.space_group_name_H-M   'P 1'
#
loop_
_entity.id
_entity.type
_entity.pdbx_description
1 polymer ?
#
loop_
_entity_poly.entity_id
_entity_poly.type
_entity_poly.pdbx_seq_one_letter_code
_entity_poly.pdbx_strand_id
1 'polypeptide(L)'
;MGPKVATPKKVTKASTSAGKSPSKSDSDKNLLFLWTCLKSLDAQVDFAIVCQQLGIKATAARMRFVRLRQKLDIMEDEEEQGPAKNEH
;
A
#
# COMPACT_ATOMS: atom_id res chain seq x y z
N MET A 1 39.00 16.03 34.45
CA MET A 1 39.12 16.94 33.29
C MET A 1 39.80 16.16 32.18
N GLY A 2 39.09 15.83 31.10
CA GLY A 2 39.62 15.14 29.92
C GLY A 2 39.29 15.96 28.65
N PRO A 3 40.15 15.96 27.61
CA PRO A 3 40.13 16.98 26.56
C PRO A 3 39.01 16.82 25.54
N LYS A 4 38.48 17.97 25.12
CA LYS A 4 37.55 18.16 23.99
C LYS A 4 38.30 18.00 22.67
N VAL A 5 37.75 17.27 21.70
CA VAL A 5 38.15 17.40 20.29
C VAL A 5 36.90 17.47 19.42
N ALA A 6 36.80 18.58 18.69
CA ALA A 6 35.78 18.87 17.70
C ALA A 6 36.32 18.59 16.30
N THR A 7 35.43 18.22 15.35
CA THR A 7 35.40 18.53 13.89
C THR A 7 34.54 17.50 13.15
N PRO A 8 34.06 17.72 11.90
CA PRO A 8 33.69 18.95 11.19
C PRO A 8 32.25 18.91 10.62
N LYS A 9 31.81 20.03 10.05
CA LYS A 9 30.48 20.31 9.48
C LYS A 9 30.28 19.75 8.06
N LYS A 10 29.02 19.38 7.78
CA LYS A 10 28.23 19.60 6.54
C LYS A 10 28.57 18.75 5.30
N VAL A 11 27.72 17.75 5.04
CA VAL A 11 27.39 17.33 3.67
C VAL A 11 25.90 17.61 3.46
N THR A 12 25.65 18.61 2.63
CA THR A 12 24.35 18.94 2.05
C THR A 12 23.92 17.80 1.14
N LYS A 13 22.76 17.19 1.37
CA LYS A 13 21.95 16.65 0.27
C LYS A 13 20.51 17.11 0.46
N ALA A 14 20.22 18.24 -0.19
CA ALA A 14 18.87 18.62 -0.53
C ALA A 14 18.25 17.55 -1.44
N SER A 15 16.92 17.59 -1.49
CA SER A 15 16.02 16.80 -2.35
C SER A 15 15.40 15.58 -1.68
N THR A 16 14.77 15.75 -0.52
CA THR A 16 13.49 15.08 -0.26
C THR A 16 12.52 15.64 -1.29
N SER A 17 12.37 14.95 -2.42
CA SER A 17 11.21 15.13 -3.27
C SER A 17 9.99 15.00 -2.37
N ALA A 18 9.25 16.10 -2.23
CA ALA A 18 7.93 16.08 -1.63
C ALA A 18 7.03 15.26 -2.57
N GLY A 19 7.20 13.94 -2.55
CA GLY A 19 6.26 13.01 -3.11
C GLY A 19 4.99 13.22 -2.33
N LYS A 20 4.00 13.86 -2.96
CA LYS A 20 2.65 13.98 -2.45
C LYS A 20 2.24 12.57 -2.05
N SER A 21 2.17 12.30 -0.75
CA SER A 21 1.75 11.01 -0.27
C SER A 21 0.37 10.76 -0.88
N PRO A 22 0.16 9.61 -1.55
CA PRO A 22 -1.12 9.34 -2.20
C PRO A 22 -2.21 9.54 -1.15
N SER A 23 -3.24 10.31 -1.49
CA SER A 23 -4.39 10.41 -0.60
C SER A 23 -4.97 9.01 -0.40
N LYS A 24 -5.64 8.81 0.72
CA LYS A 24 -6.27 7.51 1.03
C LYS A 24 -7.14 7.02 -0.15
N SER A 25 -7.88 7.94 -0.77
CA SER A 25 -8.66 7.70 -1.99
C SER A 25 -7.84 7.23 -3.19
N ASP A 26 -6.63 7.75 -3.39
CA ASP A 26 -5.73 7.32 -4.47
C ASP A 26 -5.19 5.92 -4.22
N SER A 27 -4.84 5.62 -2.96
CA SER A 27 -4.37 4.28 -2.57
C SER A 27 -5.48 3.22 -2.72
N ASP A 28 -6.72 3.60 -2.42
CA ASP A 28 -7.89 2.73 -2.55
C ASP A 28 -8.19 2.41 -4.02
N LYS A 29 -8.16 3.41 -4.92
CA LYS A 29 -8.31 3.20 -6.37
C LYS A 29 -7.23 2.29 -6.97
N ASN A 30 -5.97 2.54 -6.60
CA ASN A 30 -4.84 1.71 -7.07
C ASN A 30 -4.95 0.26 -6.56
N LEU A 31 -5.43 0.08 -5.33
CA LEU A 31 -5.67 -1.23 -4.74
C LEU A 31 -6.77 -1.99 -5.49
N LEU A 32 -7.89 -1.33 -5.80
CA LEU A 32 -8.99 -1.92 -6.55
C LEU A 32 -8.56 -2.30 -7.97
N PHE A 33 -7.82 -1.43 -8.66
CA PHE A 33 -7.26 -1.72 -9.98
C PHE A 33 -6.38 -2.99 -9.97
N LEU A 34 -5.44 -3.09 -9.03
CA LEU A 34 -4.58 -4.27 -8.90
C LEU A 34 -5.37 -5.54 -8.59
N TRP A 35 -6.41 -5.44 -7.77
CA TRP A 35 -7.29 -6.56 -7.44
C TRP A 35 -8.06 -7.06 -8.66
N THR A 36 -8.60 -6.15 -9.47
CA THR A 36 -9.29 -6.49 -10.72
C THR A 36 -8.36 -7.19 -11.70
N CYS A 37 -7.11 -6.72 -11.85
CA CYS A 37 -6.09 -7.41 -12.64
C CYS A 37 -5.84 -8.84 -12.12
N LEU A 38 -5.69 -9.01 -10.81
CA LEU A 38 -5.44 -10.32 -10.21
C LEU A 38 -6.61 -11.31 -10.44
N LYS A 39 -7.86 -10.84 -10.28
CA LYS A 39 -9.08 -11.63 -10.54
C LYS A 39 -9.19 -12.02 -12.01
N SER A 40 -8.90 -11.10 -12.93
CA SER A 40 -8.98 -11.35 -14.37
C SER A 40 -7.97 -12.38 -14.86
N LEU A 41 -6.84 -12.50 -14.16
CA LEU A 41 -5.80 -13.49 -14.42
C LEU A 41 -6.04 -14.83 -13.70
N ASP A 42 -7.10 -14.94 -12.89
CA ASP A 42 -7.37 -16.08 -12.00
C ASP A 42 -6.13 -16.52 -11.16
N ALA A 43 -5.31 -15.54 -10.77
CA ALA A 43 -4.02 -15.79 -10.15
C ALA A 43 -4.17 -15.95 -8.63
N GLN A 44 -3.47 -16.94 -8.08
CA GLN A 44 -3.38 -17.14 -6.63
C GLN A 44 -2.14 -16.46 -6.04
N VAL A 45 -2.27 -15.96 -4.81
CA VAL A 45 -1.15 -15.33 -4.09
C VAL A 45 -0.25 -16.40 -3.49
N ASP A 46 1.01 -16.44 -3.92
CA ASP A 46 2.04 -17.27 -3.28
C ASP A 46 2.55 -16.61 -1.98
N PHE A 47 2.01 -17.09 -0.86
CA PHE A 47 2.39 -16.59 0.46
C PHE A 47 3.85 -16.90 0.83
N ALA A 48 4.50 -17.91 0.26
CA ALA A 48 5.90 -18.22 0.57
C ALA A 48 6.80 -17.11 0.05
N ILE A 49 6.61 -16.70 -1.21
CA ILE A 49 7.35 -15.60 -1.83
C ILE A 49 7.04 -14.28 -1.13
N VAL A 50 5.77 -14.02 -0.82
CA VAL A 50 5.37 -12.80 -0.08
C VAL A 50 6.05 -12.73 1.29
N CYS A 51 6.14 -13.85 2.01
CA CYS A 51 6.83 -13.92 3.30
C CYS A 51 8.33 -13.66 3.16
N GLN A 52 8.96 -14.22 2.13
CA GLN A 52 10.38 -14.02 1.86
C GLN A 52 10.69 -12.56 1.51
N GLN A 53 9.87 -11.93 0.66
CA GLN A 53 10.06 -10.56 0.20
C GLN A 53 9.81 -9.54 1.32
N LEU A 54 8.79 -9.75 2.15
CA LEU A 54 8.41 -8.80 3.21
C LEU A 54 9.05 -9.12 4.57
N GLY A 55 9.74 -10.25 4.71
CA GLY A 55 10.32 -10.69 5.99
C GLY A 55 9.26 -10.96 7.07
N ILE A 56 8.05 -11.40 6.68
CA ILE A 56 6.95 -11.66 7.61
C ILE A 56 6.63 -13.15 7.72
N LYS A 57 5.98 -13.54 8.82
CA LYS A 57 5.48 -14.92 9.01
C LYS A 57 4.28 -15.19 8.11
N ALA A 58 4.12 -16.45 7.70
CA ALA A 58 2.99 -16.92 6.88
C ALA A 58 1.62 -16.55 7.46
N THR A 59 1.44 -16.68 8.79
CA THR A 59 0.20 -16.28 9.46
C THR A 59 -0.09 -14.79 9.29
N ALA A 60 0.93 -13.94 9.40
CA ALA A 60 0.78 -12.50 9.21
C ALA A 60 0.43 -12.15 7.76
N ALA A 61 1.07 -12.81 6.79
CA ALA A 61 0.77 -12.62 5.37
C ALA A 61 -0.68 -13.00 5.05
N ARG A 62 -1.14 -14.17 5.51
CA ARG A 62 -2.53 -14.61 5.35
C ARG A 62 -3.52 -13.66 6.00
N MET A 63 -3.29 -13.25 7.25
CA MET A 63 -4.17 -12.31 7.94
C MET A 63 -4.26 -10.95 7.24
N ARG A 64 -3.12 -10.44 6.74
CA ARG A 64 -3.10 -9.19 5.95
C ARG A 64 -3.91 -9.34 4.66
N PHE A 65 -3.75 -10.46 3.96
CA PHE A 65 -4.51 -10.74 2.74
C PHE A 65 -6.01 -10.85 3.00
N VAL A 66 -6.43 -11.55 4.06
CA VAL A 66 -7.86 -11.65 4.43
C VAL A 66 -8.46 -10.28 4.68
N ARG A 67 -7.78 -9.42 5.45
CA ARG A 67 -8.24 -8.05 5.71
C ARG A 67 -8.32 -7.21 4.43
N LEU A 68 -7.32 -7.34 3.56
CA LEU A 68 -7.28 -6.63 2.29
C LEU A 68 -8.44 -7.06 1.39
N ARG A 69 -8.69 -8.38 1.30
CA ARG A 69 -9.78 -8.96 0.54
C ARG A 69 -11.14 -8.52 1.07
N GLN A 70 -11.35 -8.54 2.39
CA GLN A 70 -12.59 -8.02 2.99
C GLN A 70 -12.83 -6.56 2.66
N LYS A 71 -11.76 -5.74 2.68
CA LYS A 71 -11.87 -4.33 2.29
C LYS A 71 -12.22 -4.18 0.81
N LEU A 72 -11.61 -4.99 -0.05
CA LEU A 72 -11.89 -4.99 -1.48
C LEU A 72 -13.32 -5.42 -1.79
N ASP A 73 -13.84 -6.42 -1.08
CA ASP A 73 -15.23 -6.89 -1.19
C ASP A 73 -16.22 -5.73 -0.91
N ILE A 74 -16.01 -5.02 0.21
CA ILE A 74 -16.81 -3.85 0.57
C ILE A 74 -16.71 -2.75 -0.49
N MET A 75 -15.52 -2.51 -1.05
CA MET A 75 -15.32 -1.49 -2.08
C MET A 75 -15.95 -1.87 -3.42
N GLU A 76 -15.94 -3.16 -3.79
CA GLU A 76 -16.62 -3.67 -4.98
C GLU A 76 -18.15 -3.50 -4.85
N ASP A 77 -18.71 -3.81 -3.68
CA ASP A 77 -20.14 -3.60 -3.37
C ASP A 77 -20.54 -2.11 -3.41
N GLU A 78 -19.64 -1.22 -2.97
CA GLU A 78 -19.85 0.24 -3.00
C GLU A 78 -19.75 0.83 -4.43
N GLU A 79 -18.90 0.28 -5.31
CA GLU A 79 -18.83 0.71 -6.72
C GLU A 79 -20.00 0.22 -7.57
N GLU A 80 -20.56 -0.97 -7.27
CA GLU A 80 -21.74 -1.48 -7.99
C GLU A 80 -23.00 -0.64 -7.69
N GLN A 81 -23.01 0.08 -6.57
CA GLN A 81 -23.97 1.15 -6.27
C GLN A 81 -23.46 2.53 -6.72
N GLY A 82 -23.11 2.65 -8.00
CA GLY A 82 -22.88 3.96 -8.62
C GLY A 82 -24.09 4.89 -8.44
N PRO A 83 -23.87 6.21 -8.33
CA PRO A 83 -24.90 7.18 -7.97
C PRO A 83 -25.99 7.24 -9.05
N ALA A 84 -27.13 6.60 -8.79
CA ALA A 84 -28.37 7.01 -9.42
C ALA A 84 -28.78 8.39 -8.87
N LYS A 85 -29.09 9.33 -9.79
CA LYS A 85 -29.64 10.72 -9.61
C LYS A 85 -28.56 11.81 -9.70
N ASN A 86 -28.62 12.83 -10.55
CA ASN A 86 -29.72 13.40 -11.35
C ASN A 86 -29.13 14.17 -12.54
N GLU A 87 -29.62 13.93 -13.76
CA GLU A 87 -29.78 14.99 -14.77
C GLU A 87 -31.23 15.47 -14.68
N HIS A 88 -31.43 16.76 -14.35
CA HIS A 88 -32.63 17.52 -14.70
C HIS A 88 -32.27 18.99 -14.88
#